data_AF-B9Z4E9-F1
#
_entry.id   AF-B9Z4E9-F1
#
_cell.length_a   1.000
_cell.length_b   1.000
_cell.length_c   1.000
_cell.angle_alpha   90.00
_cell.angle_beta   90.00
_cell.angle_gamma   90.00
#
_symmetry.space_group_name_H-M   'P 1'
#
loop_
_entity.id
_entity.type
_entity.pdbx_description
1 polymer ?
#
loop_
_entity_poly.entity_id
_entity_poly.type
_entity_poly.pdbx_seq_one_letter_code
_entity_poly.pdbx_strand_id
1 'polypeptide(L)'
;MSTSKPIPSPCIQQCRLDDAGQSCLGCRRTLDEIAGWSGFDEMQKQAVWARLRALPLPVVGKHCQRCGAAFRCGEGGPDGGCWCSELPAVLPLVPSGSDCLCPSCLRDTLRQAYAARGLSAPF
;
A
#
# COMPACT_ATOMS: atom_id res chain seq x y z
N MET A 1 21.41 -28.67 -10.60
CA MET A 1 19.95 -28.49 -10.78
C MET A 1 19.59 -27.18 -10.12
N SER A 2 19.27 -26.15 -10.91
CA SER A 2 18.95 -24.83 -10.38
C SER A 2 17.57 -24.88 -9.72
N THR A 3 17.52 -24.66 -8.41
CA THR A 3 16.27 -24.59 -7.64
C THR A 3 15.64 -23.21 -7.84
N SER A 4 14.55 -23.14 -8.60
CA SER A 4 13.74 -21.90 -8.67
C SER A 4 13.17 -21.60 -7.29
N LYS A 5 13.30 -20.35 -6.84
CA LYS A 5 12.75 -19.90 -5.56
C LYS A 5 11.21 -19.94 -5.65
N PRO A 6 10.52 -20.66 -4.74
CA PRO A 6 9.07 -20.78 -4.80
C PRO A 6 8.39 -19.41 -4.64
N ILE A 7 7.32 -19.18 -5.40
CA ILE A 7 6.54 -17.93 -5.33
C ILE A 7 5.89 -17.82 -3.96
N PRO A 8 6.10 -16.71 -3.22
CA PRO A 8 5.58 -16.54 -1.88
C PRO A 8 4.05 -16.39 -1.87
N SER A 9 3.43 -16.82 -0.76
CA SER A 9 2.00 -16.60 -0.53
C SER A 9 1.72 -15.12 -0.24
N PRO A 10 0.63 -14.55 -0.79
CA PRO A 10 0.20 -13.18 -0.48
C PRO A 10 -0.48 -13.06 0.90
N CYS A 11 -0.53 -14.12 1.70
CA CYS A 11 -1.17 -14.12 3.01
C CYS A 11 -0.46 -13.21 4.02
N ILE A 12 -1.21 -12.33 4.68
CA ILE A 12 -0.72 -11.45 5.75
C ILE A 12 -1.09 -11.95 7.17
N GLN A 13 -1.52 -13.21 7.28
CA GLN A 13 -1.90 -13.87 8.55
C GLN A 13 -3.05 -13.18 9.31
N GLN A 14 -3.90 -12.42 8.61
CA GLN A 14 -5.12 -11.84 9.17
C GLN A 14 -6.33 -12.44 8.45
N CYS A 15 -6.91 -13.48 9.04
CA CYS A 15 -8.02 -14.21 8.45
C CYS A 15 -9.34 -13.50 8.76
N ARG A 16 -9.82 -12.71 7.80
CA ARG A 16 -11.15 -12.11 7.81
C ARG A 16 -11.68 -12.09 6.39
N LEU A 17 -12.91 -12.55 6.19
CA LEU A 17 -13.61 -12.49 4.90
C LEU A 17 -14.46 -11.23 4.81
N ASP A 18 -14.81 -10.84 3.59
CA ASP A 18 -15.86 -9.85 3.33
C ASP A 18 -17.24 -10.37 3.75
N ASP A 19 -18.24 -9.50 3.72
CA ASP A 19 -19.60 -9.84 4.17
C ASP A 19 -20.24 -10.96 3.31
N ALA A 20 -19.81 -11.10 2.05
CA ALA A 20 -20.24 -12.16 1.15
C ALA A 20 -19.48 -13.50 1.36
N GLY A 21 -18.42 -13.50 2.17
CA GLY A 21 -17.57 -14.66 2.38
C GLY A 21 -16.73 -15.05 1.18
N GLN A 22 -16.58 -14.20 0.17
CA GLN A 22 -15.93 -14.54 -1.11
C GLN A 22 -14.44 -14.21 -1.12
N SER A 23 -14.05 -13.11 -0.48
CA SER A 23 -12.67 -12.61 -0.51
C SER A 23 -12.14 -12.30 0.88
N CYS A 24 -10.84 -12.53 1.09
CA CYS A 24 -10.17 -12.13 2.31
C CYS A 24 -9.92 -10.61 2.35
N LEU A 25 -10.39 -9.92 3.40
CA LEU A 25 -10.17 -8.48 3.60
C LEU A 25 -8.71 -8.09 3.80
N GLY A 26 -7.87 -9.03 4.24
CA GLY A 26 -6.43 -8.82 4.42
C GLY A 26 -5.62 -9.01 3.13
N CYS A 27 -5.59 -10.25 2.63
CA CYS A 27 -4.76 -10.61 1.46
C CYS A 27 -5.46 -10.45 0.10
N ARG A 28 -6.77 -10.17 0.08
CA ARG A 28 -7.61 -9.97 -1.11
C ARG A 28 -7.65 -11.14 -2.11
N ARG A 29 -7.26 -12.32 -1.64
CA ARG A 29 -7.50 -13.59 -2.36
C ARG A 29 -8.93 -14.06 -2.17
N THR A 30 -9.44 -14.77 -3.16
CA THR A 30 -10.71 -15.49 -3.04
C THR A 30 -10.55 -16.74 -2.16
N LEU A 31 -11.66 -17.29 -1.66
CA LEU A 31 -11.61 -18.55 -0.91
C LEU A 31 -10.98 -19.70 -1.69
N ASP A 32 -11.29 -19.84 -2.98
CA ASP A 32 -10.74 -20.90 -3.84
C ASP A 32 -9.22 -20.79 -3.97
N GLU A 33 -8.70 -19.57 -4.14
CA GLU A 33 -7.27 -19.32 -4.19
C GLU A 33 -6.57 -19.56 -2.84
N ILE A 34 -7.27 -19.36 -1.72
CA ILE A 34 -6.75 -19.65 -0.39
C ILE A 34 -6.66 -21.17 -0.18
N ALA A 35 -7.73 -21.89 -0.48
CA ALA A 35 -7.82 -23.34 -0.31
C ALA A 35 -6.87 -24.10 -1.28
N GLY A 36 -6.74 -23.63 -2.52
CA GLY A 36 -5.95 -24.29 -3.56
C GLY A 36 -4.45 -23.96 -3.56
N TRP A 37 -4.00 -22.98 -2.78
CA TRP A 37 -2.65 -22.39 -2.92
C TRP A 37 -1.49 -23.39 -2.91
N SER A 38 -1.54 -24.38 -2.01
CA SER A 38 -0.48 -25.39 -1.90
C SER A 38 -0.40 -26.29 -3.14
N GLY A 39 -1.52 -26.49 -3.85
CA GLY A 39 -1.59 -27.28 -5.07
C GLY A 39 -1.37 -26.50 -6.37
N PHE A 40 -1.31 -25.17 -6.33
CA PHE A 40 -1.11 -24.35 -7.53
C PHE A 40 0.31 -24.47 -8.10
N ASP A 41 0.40 -24.54 -9.42
CA ASP A 41 1.65 -24.40 -10.16
C ASP A 41 2.17 -22.95 -10.17
N GLU A 42 3.34 -22.73 -10.76
CA GLU A 42 3.95 -21.39 -10.83
C GLU A 42 3.09 -20.40 -11.64
N MET A 43 2.46 -20.84 -12.73
CA MET A 43 1.64 -20.00 -13.59
C MET A 43 0.38 -19.52 -12.86
N GLN A 44 -0.31 -20.42 -12.15
CA GLN A 44 -1.48 -20.12 -11.33
C GLN A 44 -1.12 -19.16 -10.20
N LYS A 45 0.01 -19.37 -9.51
CA LYS A 45 0.50 -18.46 -8.47
C LYS A 45 0.83 -17.07 -9.03
N GLN A 46 1.45 -17.01 -10.21
CA GLN A 46 1.71 -15.74 -10.92
C GLN A 46 0.41 -15.03 -11.32
N ALA A 47 -0.59 -15.77 -11.80
CA ALA A 47 -1.89 -15.21 -12.16
C ALA A 47 -2.59 -14.58 -10.95
N VAL A 48 -2.57 -15.24 -9.78
CA VAL A 48 -3.07 -14.66 -8.52
C VAL A 48 -2.35 -13.35 -8.20
N TRP A 49 -1.01 -13.32 -8.23
CA TRP A 49 -0.24 -12.11 -7.97
C TRP A 49 -0.48 -10.99 -8.99
N ALA A 50 -0.69 -11.33 -10.26
CA ALA A 50 -1.03 -10.37 -11.30
C ALA A 50 -2.40 -9.73 -11.02
N ARG A 51 -3.40 -10.57 -10.71
CA ARG A 51 -4.74 -10.12 -10.32
C ARG A 51 -4.71 -9.23 -9.08
N LEU A 52 -4.00 -9.64 -8.02
CA LEU A 52 -3.90 -8.88 -6.77
C LEU A 52 -3.23 -7.51 -6.95
N ARG A 53 -2.24 -7.40 -7.85
CA ARG A 53 -1.57 -6.13 -8.18
C ARG A 53 -2.44 -5.20 -9.02
N ALA A 54 -3.35 -5.75 -9.82
CA ALA A 54 -4.29 -4.98 -10.64
C ALA A 54 -5.49 -4.44 -9.84
N LEU A 55 -5.74 -4.96 -8.63
CA LEU A 55 -6.83 -4.47 -7.78
C LEU A 55 -6.54 -3.04 -7.30
N PRO A 56 -7.53 -2.13 -7.34
CA PRO A 56 -7.38 -0.76 -6.83
C PRO A 56 -6.85 -0.74 -5.40
N LEU A 57 -6.02 0.26 -5.09
CA LEU A 57 -5.58 0.46 -3.71
C LEU A 57 -6.79 0.83 -2.84
N PRO A 58 -6.86 0.32 -1.61
CA PRO A 58 -7.95 0.67 -0.71
C PRO A 58 -7.87 2.15 -0.36
N VAL A 59 -8.96 2.86 -0.60
CA VAL A 59 -9.15 4.23 -0.16
C VAL A 59 -9.61 4.22 1.29
N VAL A 60 -8.80 4.78 2.19
CA VAL A 60 -9.08 4.77 3.62
C VAL A 60 -9.19 6.19 4.16
N GLY A 61 -10.31 6.49 4.83
CA GLY A 61 -10.47 7.71 5.60
C GLY A 61 -9.55 7.71 6.82
N LYS A 62 -8.77 8.78 6.98
CA LYS A 62 -7.82 9.00 8.06
C LYS A 62 -8.01 10.40 8.63
N HIS A 63 -7.47 10.63 9.83
CA HIS A 63 -7.35 11.96 10.43
C HIS A 63 -5.88 12.31 10.53
N CYS A 64 -5.55 13.56 10.20
CA CYS A 64 -4.18 14.03 10.25
C CYS A 64 -3.73 14.20 11.71
N GLN A 65 -2.63 13.56 12.09
CA GLN A 65 -2.08 13.71 13.44
C GLN A 65 -1.64 15.16 13.74
N ARG A 66 -1.18 15.91 12.72
CA ARG A 66 -0.65 17.26 12.89
C ARG A 66 -1.73 18.34 13.03
N CYS A 67 -2.80 18.26 12.24
CA CYS A 67 -3.83 19.32 12.19
C CYS A 67 -5.26 18.83 12.47
N GLY A 68 -5.47 17.52 12.66
CA GLY A 68 -6.79 16.93 12.92
C GLY A 68 -7.69 16.77 11.69
N ALA A 69 -7.34 17.35 10.54
CA ALA A 69 -8.19 17.29 9.35
C ALA A 69 -8.45 15.85 8.89
N ALA A 70 -9.71 15.55 8.59
CA ALA A 70 -10.08 14.33 7.88
C ALA A 70 -9.54 14.38 6.45
N PHE A 71 -8.95 13.28 6.00
CA PHE A 71 -8.46 13.14 4.64
C PHE A 71 -8.58 11.69 4.18
N ARG A 72 -8.47 11.45 2.88
CA ARG A 72 -8.51 10.11 2.30
C ARG A 72 -7.12 9.74 1.77
N CYS A 73 -6.62 8.59 2.23
CA CYS A 73 -5.35 8.02 1.79
C CYS A 73 -5.63 6.98 0.69
N GLY A 74 -4.84 6.99 -0.39
CA GLY A 74 -4.99 6.03 -1.49
C GLY A 74 -5.79 6.53 -2.69
N GLU A 75 -6.15 7.82 -2.75
CA GLU A 75 -6.83 8.44 -3.90
C GLU A 75 -6.28 9.84 -4.20
N GLY A 76 -6.81 10.51 -5.23
CA GLY A 76 -6.57 11.94 -5.48
C GLY A 76 -5.27 12.28 -6.20
N GLY A 77 -4.49 11.29 -6.61
CA GLY A 77 -3.38 11.46 -7.55
C GLY A 77 -3.88 11.50 -9.00
N PRO A 78 -3.03 11.94 -9.95
CA PRO A 78 -3.32 11.82 -11.37
C PRO A 78 -3.65 10.37 -11.74
N ASP A 79 -4.49 10.18 -12.74
CA ASP A 79 -4.91 8.88 -13.25
C ASP A 79 -5.59 7.96 -12.21
N GLY A 80 -6.10 8.52 -11.11
CA GLY A 80 -6.78 7.78 -10.04
C GLY A 80 -5.84 7.13 -9.01
N GLY A 81 -4.57 7.53 -8.97
CA GLY A 81 -3.58 7.06 -7.99
C GLY A 81 -3.70 7.70 -6.60
N CYS A 82 -2.75 7.41 -5.70
CA CYS A 82 -2.61 8.11 -4.42
C CYS A 82 -1.91 9.45 -4.65
N TRP A 83 -2.45 10.58 -4.17
CA TRP A 83 -1.74 11.87 -4.21
C TRP A 83 -0.33 11.83 -3.59
N CYS A 84 -0.09 10.83 -2.72
CA CYS A 84 1.19 10.61 -2.07
C CYS A 84 2.28 10.02 -2.98
N SER A 85 1.92 9.33 -4.08
CA SER A 85 2.89 8.67 -4.95
C SER A 85 3.68 9.63 -5.82
N GLU A 86 3.25 10.89 -5.92
CA GLU A 86 3.95 11.97 -6.64
C GLU A 86 5.04 12.64 -5.80
N LEU A 87 5.09 12.34 -4.50
CA LEU A 87 6.03 12.98 -3.59
C LEU A 87 7.38 12.23 -3.61
N PRO A 88 8.52 12.96 -3.60
CA PRO A 88 9.84 12.34 -3.59
C PRO A 88 10.08 11.47 -2.35
N ALA A 89 10.75 10.33 -2.54
CA ALA A 89 11.21 9.47 -1.46
C ALA A 89 12.47 10.03 -0.77
N VAL A 90 12.30 11.02 0.10
CA VAL A 90 13.39 11.61 0.91
C VAL A 90 13.59 10.81 2.19
N LEU A 91 14.73 10.14 2.33
CA LEU A 91 15.05 9.41 3.57
C LEU A 91 15.69 10.32 4.64
N PRO A 92 15.30 10.17 5.93
CA PRO A 92 14.15 9.40 6.42
C PRO A 92 12.84 10.18 6.20
N LEU A 93 11.84 9.52 5.60
CA LEU A 93 10.55 10.16 5.24
C LEU A 93 9.78 10.64 6.47
N VAL A 94 10.02 10.01 7.61
CA VAL A 94 9.43 10.33 8.91
C VAL A 94 10.35 9.80 10.00
N PRO A 95 10.60 10.53 11.10
CA PRO A 95 11.20 9.95 12.30
C PRO A 95 10.34 8.77 12.77
N SER A 96 10.97 7.69 13.22
CA SER A 96 10.28 6.48 13.69
C SER A 96 9.13 6.82 14.64
N GLY A 97 7.90 6.44 14.28
CA GLY A 97 6.73 6.53 15.17
C GLY A 97 5.70 7.64 14.88
N SER A 98 5.61 8.16 13.65
CA SER A 98 4.55 9.11 13.27
C SER A 98 3.37 8.44 12.53
N ASP A 99 2.15 8.86 12.87
CA ASP A 99 0.90 8.42 12.25
C ASP A 99 0.65 9.11 10.89
N CYS A 100 -0.55 8.96 10.34
CA CYS A 100 -0.91 9.47 9.02
C CYS A 100 -1.00 11.02 8.98
N LEU A 101 -0.40 11.64 7.95
CA LEU A 101 -0.49 13.08 7.66
C LEU A 101 -1.34 13.36 6.41
N CYS A 102 -2.13 14.45 6.42
CA CYS A 102 -2.88 14.90 5.24
C CYS A 102 -1.94 15.48 4.16
N PRO A 103 -2.43 15.70 2.91
CA PRO A 103 -1.59 16.16 1.80
C PRO A 103 -0.77 17.43 2.11
N SER A 104 -1.41 18.44 2.71
CA SER A 104 -0.75 19.71 3.04
C SER A 104 0.33 19.51 4.10
N CYS A 105 0.00 18.81 5.20
CA CYS A 105 0.96 18.59 6.28
C CYS A 105 2.11 17.68 5.86
N LEU A 106 1.89 16.68 5.00
CA LEU A 106 2.95 15.83 4.47
C LEU A 106 3.90 16.62 3.57
N ARG A 107 3.38 17.46 2.66
CA ARG A 107 4.22 18.34 1.82
C ARG A 107 5.10 19.26 2.65
N ASP A 108 4.57 19.83 3.73
CA ASP A 108 5.35 20.67 4.64
C ASP A 108 6.45 19.88 5.36
N THR A 109 6.14 18.67 5.84
CA THR A 109 7.14 17.78 6.45
C THR A 109 8.26 17.46 5.46
N LEU A 110 7.93 17.19 4.20
CA LEU A 110 8.94 16.94 3.17
C LEU A 110 9.77 18.18 2.89
N ARG A 111 9.19 19.38 2.79
CA ARG A 111 9.94 20.64 2.64
C ARG A 111 10.94 20.85 3.77
N GLN A 112 10.54 20.55 5.01
CA GLN A 112 11.44 20.63 6.17
C GLN A 112 12.59 19.61 6.07
N ALA A 113 12.30 18.38 5.65
CA ALA A 113 13.32 17.35 5.44
C ALA A 113 14.31 17.72 4.33
N TYR A 114 13.83 18.33 3.24
CA TYR A 114 14.68 18.88 2.17
C TYR A 114 15.57 20.02 2.69
N ALA A 115 14.99 21.00 3.39
CA ALA A 115 15.71 22.15 3.92
C ALA A 115 16.79 21.73 4.94
N ALA A 116 16.52 20.76 5.80
CA ALA A 116 17.50 20.22 6.75
C ALA A 116 18.72 19.58 6.06
N ARG A 117 18.60 19.20 4.79
CA ARG A 117 19.67 18.65 3.95
C ARG A 117 20.29 19.69 3.01
N GLY A 118 19.88 20.97 3.11
CA GLY A 118 20.31 22.04 2.21
C GLY A 118 19.77 21.91 0.78
N LEU A 119 18.65 21.18 0.60
CA LEU A 119 18.02 20.94 -0.70
C LEU A 119 16.71 21.73 -0.82
N SER A 120 16.29 22.03 -2.05
CA SER A 120 14.96 22.57 -2.36
C SER A 120 13.99 21.45 -2.74
N ALA A 121 12.77 21.51 -2.21
CA ALA A 121 11.72 20.56 -2.57
C ALA A 121 11.21 20.84 -4.00
N PRO A 122 11.03 19.81 -4.85
CA PRO A 122 10.60 20.00 -6.24
C PRO A 122 9.06 20.20 -6.40
N PHE A 123 8.38 20.79 -5.41
CA PHE A 123 6.91 20.99 -5.36
C PHE A 123 6.44 22.03 -4.32
#